data_AF-A0A149PR42-F1
#
_entry.id   AF-A0A149PR42-F1
#
_cell.length_a   1.000
_cell.length_b   1.000
_cell.length_c   1.000
_cell.angle_alpha   90.00
_cell.angle_beta   90.00
_cell.angle_gamma   90.00
#
_symmetry.space_group_name_H-M   'P 1'
#
loop_
_entity.id
_entity.type
_entity.pdbx_description
1 polymer ?
#
loop_
_entity_poly.entity_id
_entity_poly.type
_entity_poly.pdbx_seq_one_letter_code
_entity_poly.pdbx_strand_id
1 'polypeptide(L)'
;MRVTKFALALLTACFTLNASAEMTAAQYKQWAHADNSSVYAAYITGTINAYGWANGDLVSRKLKPLFCPPETLAIGNQTVYPMLDAFFANHPGISDDFPIGLAILRVLQGAYPC
;
A
#
# COMPACT_ATOMS: atom_id res chain seq x y z
N MET A 1 -7.32 24.48 -41.94
CA MET A 1 -6.71 24.26 -40.60
C MET A 1 -7.70 23.73 -39.54
N ARG A 2 -8.54 22.71 -39.84
CA ARG A 2 -9.48 22.13 -38.86
C ARG A 2 -9.08 20.73 -38.38
N VAL A 3 -8.20 20.05 -39.12
CA VAL A 3 -7.72 18.67 -38.85
C VAL A 3 -6.74 18.64 -37.68
N THR A 4 -5.99 19.72 -37.44
CA THR A 4 -4.91 19.79 -36.44
C THR A 4 -5.40 19.66 -34.99
N LYS A 5 -6.63 20.12 -34.68
CA LYS A 5 -7.19 20.05 -33.32
C LYS A 5 -7.71 18.65 -32.96
N PHE A 6 -8.30 17.96 -33.93
CA PHE A 6 -8.80 16.59 -33.72
C PHE A 6 -7.66 15.58 -33.59
N ALA A 7 -6.60 15.73 -34.39
CA ALA A 7 -5.40 14.88 -34.27
C ALA A 7 -4.70 15.05 -32.91
N LEU A 8 -4.62 16.29 -32.41
CA LEU A 8 -4.02 16.59 -31.10
C LEU A 8 -4.84 16.00 -29.94
N ALA A 9 -6.17 16.09 -30.01
CA ALA A 9 -7.07 15.52 -29.00
C ALA A 9 -7.00 13.98 -28.96
N LEU A 10 -6.89 13.33 -30.13
CA LEU A 10 -6.73 11.87 -30.21
C LEU A 10 -5.37 11.42 -29.64
N LEU A 11 -4.30 12.19 -29.90
CA LEU A 11 -2.98 11.93 -29.31
C LEU A 11 -3.00 12.02 -27.79
N THR A 12 -3.67 13.02 -27.21
CA THR A 12 -3.78 13.14 -25.74
C THR A 12 -4.60 12.03 -25.09
N ALA A 13 -5.62 11.51 -25.79
CA ALA A 13 -6.43 10.40 -25.29
C ALA A 13 -5.65 9.07 -25.22
N CYS A 14 -4.60 8.90 -26.03
CA CYS A 14 -3.75 7.71 -25.99
C CYS A 14 -2.75 7.68 -24.81
N PHE A 15 -2.59 8.79 -24.07
CA PHE A 15 -1.72 8.86 -22.88
C PHE A 15 -2.45 8.60 -21.56
N THR A 16 -3.76 8.32 -21.56
CA THR A 16 -4.48 7.91 -20.33
C THR A 16 -4.25 6.44 -19.97
N LEU A 17 -3.09 5.88 -20.36
CA LEU A 17 -2.72 4.51 -20.02
C LEU A 17 -2.62 4.37 -18.50
N ASN A 18 -3.15 3.24 -18.01
CA ASN A 18 -3.42 2.93 -16.61
C ASN A 18 -2.30 3.38 -15.66
N ALA A 19 -2.55 4.44 -14.89
CA ALA A 19 -1.72 4.76 -13.74
C ALA A 19 -2.04 3.76 -12.63
N SER A 20 -1.25 2.69 -12.51
CA SER A 20 -1.27 1.84 -11.31
C SER A 20 -0.45 2.52 -10.23
N ALA A 21 -1.13 3.22 -9.32
CA ALA A 21 -0.50 3.84 -8.15
C ALA A 21 -0.26 2.83 -7.01
N GLU A 22 -0.82 1.63 -7.12
CA GLU A 22 -0.63 0.57 -6.14
C GLU A 22 0.74 -0.08 -6.29
N MET A 23 1.46 -0.18 -5.18
CA MET A 23 2.75 -0.86 -5.12
C MET A 23 2.53 -2.37 -5.15
N THR A 24 3.25 -3.08 -6.03
CA THR A 24 3.13 -4.54 -6.16
C THR A 24 4.16 -5.29 -5.30
N ALA A 25 3.93 -6.59 -5.08
CA ALA A 25 4.86 -7.47 -4.38
C ALA A 25 6.23 -7.55 -5.07
N ALA A 26 6.29 -7.56 -6.40
CA ALA A 26 7.56 -7.48 -7.13
C ALA A 26 8.32 -6.18 -6.83
N GLN A 27 7.62 -5.03 -6.86
CA GLN A 27 8.23 -3.74 -6.54
C GLN A 27 8.74 -3.69 -5.09
N TYR A 28 8.01 -4.31 -4.15
CA TYR A 28 8.45 -4.45 -2.77
C TYR A 28 9.72 -5.28 -2.65
N LYS A 29 9.73 -6.49 -3.21
CA LYS A 29 10.89 -7.38 -3.17
C LYS A 29 12.14 -6.71 -3.78
N GLN A 30 11.95 -5.84 -4.76
CA GLN A 30 13.05 -5.13 -5.42
C GLN A 30 13.53 -3.89 -4.66
N TRP A 31 12.62 -3.10 -4.06
CA TRP A 31 12.93 -1.74 -3.64
C TRP A 31 12.66 -1.41 -2.16
N ALA A 32 11.96 -2.27 -1.42
CA ALA A 32 11.51 -1.99 -0.04
C ALA A 32 12.64 -1.57 0.91
N HIS A 33 13.86 -2.06 0.65
CA HIS A 33 15.05 -1.86 1.48
C HIS A 33 16.15 -1.06 0.80
N ALA A 34 15.89 -0.48 -0.38
CA ALA A 34 16.91 0.20 -1.18
C ALA A 34 17.37 1.53 -0.55
N ASP A 35 16.45 2.29 0.06
CA ASP A 35 16.75 3.39 0.97
C ASP A 35 15.50 3.77 1.81
N ASN A 36 15.73 4.39 2.98
CA ASN A 36 14.67 4.87 3.90
C ASN A 36 14.02 6.20 3.44
N SER A 37 14.51 6.82 2.37
CA SER A 37 14.04 8.13 1.86
C SER A 37 13.21 7.99 0.57
N SER A 38 12.89 6.76 0.18
CA SER A 38 12.32 6.44 -1.11
C SER A 38 10.82 6.72 -1.13
N VAL A 39 10.31 6.87 -2.35
CA VAL A 39 8.87 6.88 -2.63
C VAL A 39 8.15 5.66 -2.04
N TYR A 40 8.84 4.52 -1.88
CA TYR A 40 8.29 3.29 -1.30
C TYR A 40 8.13 3.37 0.22
N ALA A 41 9.10 3.96 0.93
CA ALA A 41 8.97 4.23 2.35
C ALA A 41 7.81 5.20 2.63
N ALA A 42 7.63 6.21 1.78
CA ALA A 42 6.49 7.12 1.83
C ALA A 42 5.16 6.40 1.55
N TYR A 43 5.13 5.51 0.56
CA TYR A 43 3.95 4.70 0.23
C TYR A 43 3.53 3.79 1.40
N ILE A 44 4.47 3.05 1.99
CA ILE A 44 4.20 2.16 3.13
C ILE A 44 3.72 2.98 4.34
N THR A 45 4.41 4.07 4.66
CA THR A 45 4.03 4.98 5.76
C THR A 45 2.63 5.57 5.54
N GLY A 46 2.35 6.05 4.34
CA GLY A 46 1.04 6.59 3.97
C GLY A 46 -0.08 5.55 4.11
N THR A 47 0.20 4.31 3.72
CA THR A 47 -0.76 3.21 3.83
C THR A 47 -1.05 2.84 5.29
N ILE A 48 -0.02 2.76 6.13
CA ILE A 48 -0.18 2.52 7.58
C ILE A 48 -1.03 3.63 8.21
N ASN A 49 -0.75 4.90 7.88
CA ASN A 49 -1.52 6.04 8.35
C ASN A 49 -2.98 5.97 7.91
N ALA A 50 -3.25 5.60 6.65
CA ALA A 50 -4.60 5.43 6.13
C ALA A 50 -5.39 4.37 6.90
N TYR A 51 -4.77 3.25 7.26
CA TYR A 51 -5.42 2.25 8.11
C TYR A 51 -5.60 2.73 9.56
N GLY A 52 -4.67 3.53 10.08
CA GLY A 52 -4.84 4.21 11.36
C GLY A 52 -6.07 5.12 11.37
N TRP A 53 -6.26 5.94 10.33
CA TRP A 53 -7.44 6.80 10.18
C TRP A 53 -8.72 5.98 10.00
N ALA A 54 -8.68 4.91 9.19
CA ALA A 54 -9.83 4.02 9.01
C ALA A 54 -10.25 3.34 10.33
N ASN A 55 -9.29 2.88 11.13
CA ASN A 55 -9.56 2.36 12.47
C ASN A 55 -10.16 3.43 13.37
N GLY A 56 -9.62 4.66 13.33
CA GLY A 56 -10.17 5.80 14.08
C GLY A 56 -11.64 6.09 13.73
N ASP A 57 -11.98 6.11 12.44
CA ASP A 57 -13.38 6.27 11.98
C ASP A 57 -14.27 5.14 12.50
N LEU A 58 -13.85 3.89 12.33
CA LEU A 58 -14.60 2.71 12.78
C LEU A 58 -14.86 2.76 14.29
N VAL A 59 -13.83 3.07 15.09
CA VAL A 59 -13.97 3.20 16.55
C VAL A 59 -14.93 4.33 16.91
N SER A 60 -14.83 5.49 16.25
CA SER A 60 -15.75 6.62 16.50
C SER A 60 -17.22 6.28 16.24
N ARG A 61 -17.46 5.35 15.30
CA ARG A 61 -18.77 4.84 14.91
C ARG A 61 -19.20 3.61 15.70
N LYS A 62 -18.44 3.20 16.72
CA LYS A 62 -18.66 1.98 17.52
C LYS A 62 -18.68 0.69 16.67
N LEU A 63 -17.91 0.67 15.59
CA LEU A 63 -17.71 -0.49 14.72
C LEU A 63 -16.39 -1.19 15.07
N LYS A 64 -16.28 -2.47 14.71
CA LYS A 64 -15.05 -3.25 14.88
C LYS A 64 -13.94 -2.61 14.01
N PRO A 65 -12.77 -2.26 14.56
CA PRO A 65 -11.66 -1.75 13.77
C PRO A 65 -11.06 -2.85 12.88
N LEU A 66 -10.26 -2.46 11.89
CA LEU A 66 -9.60 -3.39 10.97
C LEU A 66 -8.58 -4.29 11.67
N PHE A 67 -7.92 -3.77 12.71
CA PHE A 67 -6.96 -4.44 13.61
C PHE A 67 -6.89 -3.68 14.95
N CYS A 68 -6.31 -4.29 15.99
CA CYS A 68 -6.27 -3.75 17.36
C CYS A 68 -4.87 -3.26 17.72
N PRO A 69 -4.50 -2.00 17.39
CA PRO A 69 -3.16 -1.49 17.63
C PRO A 69 -2.78 -1.57 19.12
N PRO A 70 -1.52 -1.90 19.44
CA PRO A 70 -1.01 -1.84 20.80
C PRO A 70 -1.04 -0.42 21.36
N GLU A 71 -1.34 -0.25 22.65
CA GLU A 71 -1.52 1.07 23.28
C GLU A 71 -0.26 1.97 23.25
N THR A 72 0.93 1.37 23.26
CA THR A 72 2.19 2.09 23.48
C THR A 72 3.14 2.07 22.29
N LEU A 73 2.83 1.32 21.22
CA LEU A 73 3.71 1.16 20.07
C LEU A 73 3.16 1.91 18.86
N ALA A 74 3.90 2.93 18.43
CA ALA A 74 3.67 3.56 17.13
C ALA A 74 4.03 2.58 16.01
N ILE A 75 3.03 2.14 15.25
CA ILE A 75 3.23 1.28 14.09
C ILE A 75 3.78 2.16 12.96
N GLY A 76 5.06 1.96 12.62
CA GLY A 76 5.73 2.64 11.51
C GLY A 76 6.27 1.66 10.47
N ASN A 77 6.87 2.19 9.41
CA ASN A 77 7.51 1.39 8.36
C ASN A 77 8.55 0.41 8.91
N GLN A 78 9.39 0.84 9.87
CA GLN A 78 10.38 0.00 10.57
C GLN A 78 9.77 -1.22 11.26
N THR A 79 8.52 -1.11 11.73
CA THR A 79 7.78 -2.21 12.36
C THR A 79 7.15 -3.13 11.31
N VAL A 80 6.71 -2.57 10.19
CA VAL A 80 5.94 -3.29 9.16
C VAL A 80 6.82 -4.06 8.17
N TYR A 81 8.01 -3.55 7.82
CA TYR A 81 8.94 -4.25 6.92
C TYR A 81 9.22 -5.71 7.32
N PRO A 82 9.67 -6.02 8.56
CA PRO A 82 9.94 -7.41 8.94
C PRO A 82 8.68 -8.29 8.91
N MET A 83 7.49 -7.70 9.13
CA MET A 83 6.22 -8.43 9.04
C MET A 83 5.86 -8.77 7.59
N LEU A 84 6.08 -7.84 6.66
CA LEU A 84 5.89 -8.06 5.23
C LEU A 84 6.89 -9.08 4.68
N ASP A 85 8.16 -9.00 5.09
CA ASP A 85 9.19 -9.95 4.71
C ASP A 85 8.80 -11.38 5.15
N ALA A 86 8.38 -11.53 6.41
CA ALA A 86 7.88 -12.80 6.93
C ALA A 86 6.61 -13.27 6.21
N PHE A 87 5.70 -12.36 5.85
CA PHE A 87 4.48 -12.67 5.12
C PHE A 87 4.78 -13.27 3.75
N PHE A 88 5.64 -12.64 2.96
CA PHE A 88 6.00 -13.16 1.63
C PHE A 88 6.87 -14.42 1.70
N ALA A 89 7.74 -14.54 2.71
CA ALA A 89 8.52 -15.76 2.93
C ALA A 89 7.63 -16.97 3.26
N ASN A 90 6.58 -16.77 4.08
CA ASN A 90 5.64 -17.83 4.46
C ASN A 90 4.58 -18.14 3.39
N HIS A 91 4.44 -17.30 2.37
CA HIS A 91 3.46 -17.45 1.30
C HIS A 91 4.09 -17.30 -0.09
N PRO A 92 5.00 -18.23 -0.49
CA PRO A 92 5.74 -18.12 -1.76
C PRO A 92 4.85 -18.18 -3.01
N GLY A 93 3.60 -18.65 -2.89
CA GLY A 93 2.63 -18.72 -3.99
C GLY A 93 1.86 -17.41 -4.26
N ILE A 94 2.10 -16.35 -3.48
CA ILE A 94 1.47 -15.05 -3.74
C ILE A 94 2.05 -14.42 -5.01
N SER A 95 1.15 -13.97 -5.89
CA SER A 95 1.51 -13.31 -7.15
C SER A 95 2.40 -12.09 -6.92
N ASP A 96 3.32 -11.85 -7.84
CA ASP A 96 4.15 -10.64 -7.87
C ASP A 96 3.33 -9.36 -8.09
N ASP A 97 2.13 -9.47 -8.64
CA ASP A 97 1.17 -8.36 -8.78
C ASP A 97 0.34 -8.12 -7.52
N PHE A 98 0.57 -8.86 -6.44
CA PHE A 98 -0.22 -8.72 -5.23
C PHE A 98 -0.04 -7.32 -4.61
N PRO A 99 -1.14 -6.63 -4.24
CA PRO A 99 -1.08 -5.26 -3.75
C PRO A 99 -0.46 -5.19 -2.35
N ILE A 100 0.59 -4.37 -2.21
CA ILE A 100 1.29 -4.18 -0.94
C ILE A 100 0.38 -3.53 0.10
N GLY A 101 -0.52 -2.64 -0.30
CA GLY A 101 -1.47 -2.07 0.64
C GLY A 101 -2.30 -3.17 1.32
N LEU A 102 -2.75 -4.17 0.56
CA LEU A 102 -3.48 -5.31 1.13
C LEU A 102 -2.57 -6.21 1.98
N ALA A 103 -1.32 -6.44 1.55
CA ALA A 103 -0.36 -7.21 2.34
C ALA A 103 -0.15 -6.57 3.73
N ILE A 104 0.01 -5.24 3.77
CA ILE A 104 0.12 -4.47 5.02
C ILE A 104 -1.08 -4.73 5.91
N LEU A 105 -2.31 -4.67 5.37
CA LEU A 105 -3.51 -4.96 6.17
C LEU A 105 -3.50 -6.38 6.74
N ARG A 106 -3.11 -7.38 5.93
CA ARG A 106 -3.07 -8.78 6.39
C ARG A 106 -2.04 -9.00 7.49
N VAL A 107 -0.87 -8.39 7.38
CA VAL A 107 0.15 -8.52 8.44
C VAL A 107 -0.26 -7.81 9.72
N LEU A 108 -0.90 -6.63 9.63
CA LEU A 108 -1.42 -5.94 10.80
C LEU A 108 -2.55 -6.73 11.48
N GLN A 109 -3.44 -7.33 10.70
CA GLN A 109 -4.50 -8.20 11.23
C GLN A 109 -3.95 -9.46 11.90
N GLY A 110 -2.90 -10.06 11.33
CA GLY A 110 -2.25 -11.23 11.91
C GLY A 110 -1.47 -10.90 13.19
N ALA A 111 -0.77 -9.76 13.21
CA ALA A 111 0.02 -9.33 14.36
C ALA A 111 -0.85 -8.77 15.50
N TYR A 112 -1.97 -8.12 15.17
CA TYR A 112 -2.78 -7.35 16.11
C TYR A 112 -4.28 -7.65 15.95
N PRO A 113 -4.73 -8.89 16.22
CA PRO A 113 -6.13 -9.26 16.04
C PRO A 113 -7.05 -8.55 17.04
N CYS A 114 -8.22 -8.17 16.55
CA CYS A 114 -9.43 -7.91 17.32
C CYS A 114 -10.37 -9.12 17.24
#